data_AF-A0A8H5WAV4-F1
#
_entry.id   AF-A0A8H5WAV4-F1
#
_cell.length_a   1.000
_cell.length_b   1.000
_cell.length_c   1.000
_cell.angle_alpha   90.00
_cell.angle_beta   90.00
_cell.angle_gamma   90.00
#
_symmetry.space_group_name_H-M   'P 1'
#
loop_
_entity.id
_entity.type
_entity.pdbx_description
1 polymer ?
#
loop_
_entity_poly.entity_id
_entity_poly.type
_entity_poly.pdbx_seq_one_letter_code
_entity_poly.pdbx_strand_id
1 'polypeptide(L)'
;MRLPLLAASLLLLQASSAHAAGIDTHRAVPDLQNNENNNNDANKRLFPFLSKLRDKAIETVFGRHPSKNTPPPVINQLRAQYLNQLVLRFNVTTSHEEGALADAAARLFLDVWAFTDDYVDIRLHADEVRPLLSLLPKTLHASHSILIPDLAAAVYKSLPIGGNPAYYDPKPAPPVLKVASSPGDNLFFQDYQSLPVVMRWMRLIEAMFPSYVKYINIGKSYEGRDIPALRVGIPNTAPDAPRRKTIMIMGGSHAREWISTSTVNYLAWSFITSYGKERMITKLLDEFDLVFLPIANPDGFEYTWHIDRLWRKTRQQTNLQFCRGLDLDRAYG
;
A
#
# COMPACT_ATOMS: atom_id res chain seq x y z
N MET A 1 -46.93 -18.75 -35.00
CA MET A 1 -46.53 -18.48 -33.61
C MET A 1 -45.08 -18.86 -33.44
N ARG A 2 -44.20 -17.85 -33.36
CA ARG A 2 -42.73 -17.99 -33.37
C ARG A 2 -42.20 -17.75 -31.96
N LEU A 3 -41.40 -18.67 -31.44
CA LEU A 3 -40.47 -18.41 -30.33
C LEU A 3 -39.35 -17.47 -30.81
N PRO A 4 -38.88 -16.53 -29.96
CA PRO A 4 -37.51 -16.06 -30.05
C PRO A 4 -36.66 -16.71 -28.96
N LEU A 5 -35.62 -17.41 -29.41
CA LEU A 5 -34.41 -17.64 -28.63
C LEU A 5 -33.78 -16.29 -28.25
N LEU A 6 -33.47 -16.10 -26.97
CA LEU A 6 -32.52 -15.08 -26.52
C LEU A 6 -31.31 -15.82 -25.95
N ALA A 7 -30.28 -15.87 -26.77
CA ALA A 7 -28.93 -16.25 -26.39
C ALA A 7 -28.39 -15.20 -25.41
N ALA A 8 -28.21 -15.58 -24.15
CA ALA A 8 -27.39 -14.84 -23.21
C ALA A 8 -25.96 -15.40 -23.32
N SER A 9 -25.07 -14.61 -23.90
CA SER A 9 -23.65 -14.89 -24.00
C SER A 9 -23.05 -15.09 -22.60
N LEU A 10 -22.70 -16.34 -22.32
CA LEU A 10 -21.87 -16.76 -21.20
C LEU A 10 -20.43 -16.29 -21.51
N LEU A 11 -20.07 -15.06 -21.12
CA LEU A 11 -18.66 -14.67 -21.09
C LEU A 11 -18.02 -15.30 -19.85
N LEU A 12 -17.39 -16.44 -20.08
CA LEU A 12 -16.39 -17.05 -19.20
C LEU A 12 -15.36 -15.98 -18.82
N LEU A 13 -15.43 -15.47 -17.59
CA LEU A 13 -14.25 -14.96 -16.91
C LEU A 13 -13.32 -16.15 -16.68
N GLN A 14 -12.42 -16.38 -17.64
CA GLN A 14 -11.13 -16.95 -17.30
C GLN A 14 -10.43 -15.92 -16.41
N ALA A 15 -10.52 -16.14 -15.09
CA ALA A 15 -9.61 -15.54 -14.15
C ALA A 15 -8.20 -16.00 -14.52
N SER A 16 -7.43 -15.13 -15.17
CA SER A 16 -5.98 -15.23 -15.17
C SER A 16 -5.55 -15.24 -13.70
N SER A 17 -4.81 -16.28 -13.34
CA SER A 17 -4.31 -16.58 -12.01
C SER A 17 -3.34 -15.50 -11.52
N ALA A 18 -3.89 -14.40 -11.02
CA ALA A 18 -3.16 -13.49 -10.15
C ALA A 18 -2.83 -14.25 -8.86
N HIS A 19 -1.64 -14.83 -8.80
CA HIS A 19 -1.08 -15.34 -7.56
C HIS A 19 -0.92 -14.15 -6.62
N ALA A 20 -1.85 -14.03 -5.68
CA ALA A 20 -1.60 -13.30 -4.45
C ALA A 20 -0.35 -13.92 -3.83
N ALA A 21 0.73 -13.13 -3.75
CA ALA A 21 1.94 -13.52 -3.04
C ALA A 21 1.67 -13.52 -1.54
N GLY A 22 0.91 -14.51 -1.07
CA GLY A 22 0.93 -14.97 0.31
C GLY A 22 2.03 -16.01 0.40
N ILE A 23 3.10 -15.70 1.13
CA ILE A 23 4.16 -16.68 1.42
C ILE A 23 3.57 -17.64 2.45
N ASP A 24 3.27 -18.85 1.98
CA ASP A 24 2.90 -20.00 2.81
C ASP A 24 4.15 -20.52 3.55
N THR A 25 4.13 -20.49 4.88
CA THR A 25 5.20 -21.06 5.71
C THR A 25 4.64 -22.00 6.78
N HIS A 26 4.39 -23.25 6.41
CA HIS A 26 4.41 -24.42 7.29
C HIS A 26 4.87 -25.59 6.41
N ARG A 27 5.73 -26.55 6.76
CA ARG A 27 6.15 -27.24 8.00
C ARG A 27 7.35 -28.12 7.51
N ALA A 28 8.44 -28.41 8.21
CA ALA A 28 8.56 -29.23 9.41
C ALA A 28 10.07 -29.34 9.75
N VAL A 29 10.38 -29.43 11.04
CA VAL A 29 11.71 -29.81 11.55
C VAL A 29 11.88 -31.32 11.41
N PRO A 30 13.05 -31.81 10.96
CA PRO A 30 13.63 -32.96 11.66
C PRO A 30 15.14 -32.84 11.94
N ASP A 31 15.45 -33.48 13.05
CA ASP A 31 16.71 -33.86 13.70
C ASP A 31 18.07 -33.77 12.99
N LEU A 32 19.04 -33.43 13.85
CA LEU A 32 20.48 -33.57 13.65
C LEU A 32 20.89 -35.05 13.60
N GLN A 33 21.52 -35.49 12.49
CA GLN A 33 22.63 -36.45 12.52
C GLN A 33 23.36 -36.54 11.16
N ASN A 34 24.68 -36.58 11.25
CA ASN A 34 25.74 -36.78 10.24
C ASN A 34 25.36 -37.49 8.91
N ASN A 35 25.80 -36.94 7.76
CA ASN A 35 26.87 -37.56 6.94
C ASN A 35 27.33 -36.66 5.78
N GLU A 36 28.57 -36.91 5.34
CA GLU A 36 29.36 -36.20 4.32
C GLU A 36 28.79 -36.27 2.88
N ASN A 37 29.28 -35.32 2.07
CA ASN A 37 29.29 -35.25 0.60
C ASN A 37 27.97 -34.92 -0.13
N ASN A 38 27.85 -33.65 -0.54
CA ASN A 38 27.67 -33.29 -1.95
C ASN A 38 27.78 -31.77 -2.18
N ASN A 39 28.64 -31.40 -3.13
CA ASN A 39 28.67 -30.09 -3.76
C ASN A 39 27.34 -29.84 -4.49
N ASN A 40 26.64 -28.77 -4.11
CA ASN A 40 25.75 -27.92 -4.91
C ASN A 40 24.62 -27.38 -4.02
N ASP A 41 24.93 -26.41 -3.16
CA ASP A 41 23.90 -25.71 -2.40
C ASP A 41 24.25 -24.23 -2.26
N ALA A 42 24.04 -23.49 -3.34
CA ALA A 42 24.18 -22.04 -3.41
C ALA A 42 22.88 -21.42 -3.96
N ASN A 43 21.76 -21.65 -3.29
CA ASN A 43 20.50 -20.95 -3.54
C ASN A 43 19.87 -20.44 -2.24
N LYS A 44 20.68 -19.82 -1.39
CA LYS A 44 20.17 -18.97 -0.30
C LYS A 44 19.94 -17.56 -0.87
N ARG A 45 18.66 -17.22 -1.08
CA ARG A 45 18.19 -15.86 -1.38
C ARG A 45 18.79 -14.89 -0.35
N LEU A 46 19.70 -14.02 -0.78
CA LEU A 46 20.51 -13.12 0.06
C LEU A 46 19.72 -11.94 0.66
N PHE A 47 18.45 -11.78 0.31
CA PHE A 47 17.74 -10.53 0.52
C PHE A 47 17.12 -10.25 1.90
N PRO A 48 16.78 -11.21 2.79
CA PRO A 48 16.21 -10.83 4.09
C PRO A 48 17.23 -10.13 5.02
N PHE A 49 18.52 -10.08 4.66
CA PHE A 49 19.58 -9.46 5.46
C PHE A 49 19.91 -8.00 5.08
N LEU A 50 19.63 -7.56 3.85
CA LEU A 50 20.13 -6.29 3.31
C LEU A 50 19.23 -5.08 3.61
N SER A 51 18.00 -5.28 4.06
CA SER A 51 17.09 -4.20 4.49
C SER A 51 17.58 -3.46 5.76
N LYS A 52 18.49 -4.08 6.54
CA LYS A 52 19.08 -3.51 7.77
C LYS A 52 20.15 -2.45 7.52
N LEU A 53 20.83 -2.48 6.37
CA LEU A 53 21.97 -1.59 6.07
C LEU A 53 21.55 -0.21 5.52
N ARG A 54 20.31 -0.08 5.05
CA ARG A 54 19.73 1.17 4.51
C ARG A 54 19.63 2.29 5.55
N ASP A 55 19.36 1.96 6.81
CA ASP A 55 19.06 2.98 7.83
C ASP A 55 20.31 3.71 8.36
N LYS A 56 21.52 3.49 7.80
CA LYS A 56 22.75 4.15 8.31
C LYS A 56 23.22 5.37 7.49
N ALA A 57 22.76 5.57 6.26
CA ALA A 57 23.36 6.57 5.35
C ALA A 57 22.41 7.69 4.87
N ILE A 58 21.30 7.91 5.55
CA ILE A 58 20.46 9.10 5.34
C ILE A 58 21.01 10.23 6.23
N GLU A 59 22.23 10.70 5.97
CA GLU A 59 22.93 11.59 6.93
C GLU A 59 23.40 12.95 6.39
N THR A 60 23.14 13.32 5.13
CA THR A 60 23.63 14.63 4.63
C THR A 60 22.67 15.45 3.78
N VAL A 61 21.51 14.92 3.37
CA VAL A 61 20.63 15.63 2.40
C VAL A 61 19.28 16.05 3.00
N PHE A 62 18.69 15.27 3.90
CA PHE A 62 17.36 15.55 4.42
C PHE A 62 17.45 16.12 5.83
N GLY A 63 17.42 17.46 5.91
CA GLY A 63 17.34 18.21 7.16
C GLY A 63 16.22 17.72 8.10
N ARG A 64 16.24 18.22 9.34
CA ARG A 64 15.35 17.81 10.45
C ARG A 64 13.94 17.44 9.98
N HIS A 65 13.57 16.17 10.21
CA HIS A 65 12.21 15.71 9.93
C HIS A 65 11.19 16.55 10.72
N PRO A 66 10.13 17.02 10.04
CA PRO A 66 9.09 17.80 10.69
C PRO A 66 8.40 17.01 11.80
N SER A 67 8.12 17.71 12.90
CA SER A 67 7.44 17.17 14.07
C SER A 67 5.93 17.35 13.94
N LYS A 68 5.16 16.78 14.89
CA LYS A 68 3.70 16.90 15.00
C LYS A 68 3.16 18.36 14.92
N ASN A 69 4.03 19.36 15.09
CA ASN A 69 3.71 20.79 15.06
C ASN A 69 4.19 21.53 13.79
N THR A 70 4.74 20.85 12.79
CA THR A 70 5.16 21.52 11.55
C THR A 70 3.94 21.77 10.66
N PRO A 71 3.71 23.02 10.19
CA PRO A 71 2.62 23.30 9.26
C PRO A 71 2.79 22.48 7.98
N PRO A 72 1.68 22.05 7.35
CA PRO A 72 1.75 21.26 6.13
C PRO A 72 2.54 22.03 5.05
N PRO A 73 3.45 21.35 4.33
CA PRO A 73 4.23 21.92 3.26
C PRO A 73 3.26 22.35 2.17
N VAL A 74 3.59 23.50 1.64
CA VAL A 74 2.90 24.10 0.51
C VAL A 74 3.02 23.15 -0.69
N ILE A 75 1.99 23.03 -1.53
CA ILE A 75 1.98 22.13 -2.72
C ILE A 75 3.25 22.29 -3.59
N ASN A 76 3.79 23.50 -3.69
CA ASN A 76 5.04 23.78 -4.40
C ASN A 76 6.28 23.14 -3.73
N GLN A 77 6.30 22.99 -2.40
CA GLN A 77 7.35 22.25 -1.68
C GLN A 77 7.27 20.75 -1.95
N LEU A 78 6.07 20.16 -2.06
CA LEU A 78 5.92 18.74 -2.44
C LEU A 78 6.42 18.49 -3.86
N ARG A 79 6.14 19.39 -4.81
CA ARG A 79 6.71 19.31 -6.17
C ARG A 79 8.23 19.44 -6.18
N ALA A 80 8.78 20.36 -5.38
CA ALA A 80 10.22 20.55 -5.29
C ALA A 80 10.94 19.31 -4.72
N GLN A 81 10.30 18.55 -3.83
CA GLN A 81 10.87 17.37 -3.20
C GLN A 81 11.20 16.23 -4.20
N TYR A 82 10.39 16.05 -5.24
CA TYR A 82 10.56 14.97 -6.23
C TYR A 82 11.12 15.48 -7.56
N LEU A 83 11.62 16.71 -7.58
CA LEU A 83 12.15 17.32 -8.80
C LEU A 83 13.36 16.54 -9.30
N ASN A 84 13.42 16.34 -10.62
CA ASN A 84 14.49 15.57 -11.28
C ASN A 84 14.58 14.09 -10.83
N GLN A 85 13.49 13.52 -10.33
CA GLN A 85 13.38 12.09 -10.03
C GLN A 85 12.54 11.36 -11.07
N LEU A 86 12.92 10.10 -11.32
CA LEU A 86 12.25 9.20 -12.24
C LEU A 86 12.17 7.79 -11.63
N VAL A 87 11.38 6.92 -12.25
CA VAL A 87 11.35 5.50 -11.92
C VAL A 87 11.78 4.70 -13.15
N LEU A 88 12.82 3.89 -12.99
CA LEU A 88 13.26 2.92 -14.00
C LEU A 88 12.71 1.54 -13.68
N ARG A 89 12.33 0.81 -14.73
CA ARG A 89 12.09 -0.63 -14.68
C ARG A 89 13.24 -1.35 -15.37
N PHE A 90 13.91 -2.24 -14.66
CA PHE A 90 14.89 -3.18 -15.20
C PHE A 90 14.20 -4.52 -15.42
N ASN A 91 14.34 -5.12 -16.60
CA ASN A 91 13.94 -6.52 -16.80
C ASN A 91 15.11 -7.40 -16.39
N VAL A 92 14.86 -8.31 -15.45
CA VAL A 92 15.86 -9.19 -14.84
C VAL A 92 15.54 -10.61 -15.24
N THR A 93 16.54 -11.36 -15.69
CA THR A 93 16.35 -12.73 -16.19
C THR A 93 17.20 -13.75 -15.44
N THR A 94 18.19 -13.29 -14.68
CA THR A 94 19.14 -14.16 -13.98
C THR A 94 19.36 -13.71 -12.54
N SER A 95 19.67 -14.67 -11.66
CA SER A 95 20.01 -14.38 -10.27
C SER A 95 21.29 -13.54 -10.12
N HIS A 96 22.19 -13.59 -11.10
CA HIS A 96 23.39 -12.74 -11.12
C HIS A 96 23.02 -11.26 -11.34
N GLU A 97 22.12 -10.98 -12.28
CA GLU A 97 21.59 -9.63 -12.52
C GLU A 97 20.82 -9.10 -11.30
N GLU A 98 20.00 -9.94 -10.68
CA GLU A 98 19.31 -9.63 -9.42
C GLU A 98 20.31 -9.28 -8.32
N GLY A 99 21.35 -10.09 -8.13
CA GLY A 99 22.39 -9.85 -7.13
C GLY A 99 23.15 -8.55 -7.38
N ALA A 100 23.46 -8.23 -8.64
CA ALA A 100 24.12 -6.99 -9.01
C ALA A 100 23.23 -5.76 -8.78
N LEU A 101 21.95 -5.82 -9.14
CA LEU A 101 20.98 -4.75 -8.86
C LEU A 101 20.81 -4.52 -7.35
N ALA A 102 20.73 -5.60 -6.57
CA ALA A 102 20.64 -5.53 -5.12
C ALA A 102 21.87 -4.83 -4.50
N ASP A 103 23.08 -5.23 -4.90
CA ASP A 103 24.34 -4.62 -4.43
C ASP A 103 24.45 -3.15 -4.85
N ALA A 104 24.14 -2.82 -6.11
CA ALA A 104 24.15 -1.45 -6.60
C ALA A 104 23.14 -0.56 -5.87
N ALA A 105 21.91 -1.03 -5.68
CA ALA A 105 20.87 -0.31 -4.94
C ALA A 105 21.27 -0.09 -3.47
N ALA A 106 21.92 -1.06 -2.83
CA ALA A 106 22.42 -0.92 -1.47
C ALA A 106 23.57 0.11 -1.37
N ARG A 107 24.49 0.10 -2.34
CA ARG A 107 25.64 1.04 -2.39
C ARG A 107 25.22 2.48 -2.66
N LEU A 108 24.21 2.66 -3.52
CA LEU A 108 23.70 3.98 -3.91
C LEU A 108 22.50 4.43 -3.06
N PHE A 109 22.07 3.62 -2.08
CA PHE A 109 20.92 3.91 -1.20
C PHE A 109 19.61 4.21 -1.96
N LEU A 110 19.36 3.47 -3.04
CA LEU A 110 18.21 3.71 -3.93
C LEU A 110 16.88 3.23 -3.33
N ASP A 111 15.78 3.90 -3.68
CA ASP A 111 14.42 3.51 -3.27
C ASP A 111 13.85 2.49 -4.26
N VAL A 112 13.95 1.21 -3.90
CA VAL A 112 13.38 0.10 -4.67
C VAL A 112 11.86 0.02 -4.42
N TRP A 113 11.08 0.14 -5.49
CA TRP A 113 9.62 0.13 -5.46
C TRP A 113 9.05 -1.28 -5.61
N ALA A 114 9.61 -2.05 -6.52
CA ALA A 114 9.21 -3.43 -6.78
C ALA A 114 10.45 -4.28 -7.04
N PHE A 115 10.40 -5.52 -6.57
CA PHE A 115 11.41 -6.53 -6.82
C PHE A 115 10.69 -7.86 -7.06
N THR A 116 10.78 -8.35 -8.29
CA THR A 116 10.10 -9.56 -8.76
C THR A 116 11.08 -10.44 -9.53
N ASP A 117 10.67 -11.65 -9.88
CA ASP A 117 11.49 -12.58 -10.66
C ASP A 117 11.77 -12.05 -12.08
N ASP A 118 10.89 -11.19 -12.62
CA ASP A 118 10.97 -10.68 -14.01
C ASP A 118 11.49 -9.24 -14.11
N TYR A 119 11.25 -8.42 -13.07
CA TYR A 119 11.59 -7.01 -13.10
C TYR A 119 11.89 -6.39 -11.72
N VAL A 120 12.64 -5.28 -11.76
CA VAL A 120 12.92 -4.42 -10.60
C VAL A 120 12.61 -2.98 -10.96
N ASP A 121 11.80 -2.32 -10.12
CA ASP A 121 11.48 -0.89 -10.25
C ASP A 121 12.28 -0.08 -9.22
N ILE A 122 13.01 0.92 -9.68
CA ILE A 122 13.88 1.76 -8.84
C ILE A 122 13.57 3.23 -9.06
N ARG A 123 13.28 3.94 -7.97
CA ARG A 123 13.22 5.40 -7.93
C ARG A 123 14.60 5.98 -7.64
N LEU A 124 15.02 6.93 -8.46
CA LEU A 124 16.31 7.60 -8.36
C LEU A 124 16.25 8.99 -9.01
N HIS A 125 17.23 9.84 -8.70
CA HIS A 125 17.44 11.06 -9.47
C HIS A 125 18.01 10.77 -10.85
N ALA A 126 17.71 11.64 -11.82
CA ALA A 126 18.13 11.45 -13.21
C ALA A 126 19.66 11.45 -13.39
N ASP A 127 20.40 12.16 -12.53
CA ASP A 127 21.86 12.18 -12.50
C ASP A 127 22.48 10.90 -11.90
N GLU A 128 21.72 10.14 -11.10
CA GLU A 128 22.13 8.86 -10.53
C GLU A 128 22.02 7.69 -11.52
N VAL A 129 21.34 7.88 -12.67
CA VAL A 129 21.16 6.84 -13.69
C VAL A 129 22.51 6.34 -14.23
N ARG A 130 23.43 7.25 -14.56
CA ARG A 130 24.76 6.85 -15.07
C ARG A 130 25.61 6.14 -14.01
N PRO A 131 25.73 6.65 -12.77
CA PRO A 131 26.34 5.91 -11.66
C PRO A 131 25.75 4.51 -11.47
N LEU A 132 24.42 4.37 -11.47
CA LEU A 132 23.76 3.07 -11.36
C LEU A 132 24.19 2.13 -12.48
N LEU A 133 24.07 2.56 -13.75
CA LEU A 133 24.45 1.72 -14.89
C LEU A 133 25.93 1.32 -14.84
N SER A 134 26.83 2.18 -14.33
CA SER A 134 28.26 1.85 -14.20
C SER A 134 28.56 0.71 -13.23
N LEU A 135 27.66 0.46 -12.26
CA LEU A 135 27.76 -0.64 -11.30
C LEU A 135 27.12 -1.94 -11.80
N LEU A 136 26.31 -1.87 -12.87
CA LEU A 136 25.53 -3.00 -13.37
C LEU A 136 26.23 -3.75 -14.52
N PRO A 137 25.98 -5.06 -14.68
CA PRO A 137 26.37 -5.82 -15.86
C PRO A 137 25.85 -5.18 -17.15
N LYS A 138 26.60 -5.34 -18.24
CA LYS A 138 26.23 -4.79 -19.57
C LYS A 138 24.87 -5.27 -20.08
N THR A 139 24.43 -6.46 -19.66
CA THR A 139 23.12 -7.01 -20.02
C THR A 139 21.98 -6.11 -19.52
N LEU A 140 22.14 -5.47 -18.35
CA LEU A 140 21.16 -4.55 -17.78
C LEU A 140 21.25 -3.13 -18.36
N HIS A 141 22.30 -2.78 -19.10
CA HIS A 141 22.45 -1.44 -19.68
C HIS A 141 21.40 -1.17 -20.76
N ALA A 142 20.98 -2.20 -21.50
CA ALA A 142 19.90 -2.11 -22.48
C ALA A 142 18.56 -2.67 -21.97
N SER A 143 18.58 -3.42 -20.85
CA SER A 143 17.40 -4.05 -20.27
C SER A 143 16.66 -3.15 -19.26
N HIS A 144 16.53 -1.86 -19.57
CA HIS A 144 15.76 -0.94 -18.74
C HIS A 144 14.89 0.02 -19.56
N SER A 145 13.83 0.49 -18.92
CA SER A 145 12.89 1.46 -19.48
C SER A 145 12.48 2.49 -18.42
N ILE A 146 12.11 3.69 -18.85
CA ILE A 146 11.58 4.72 -17.96
C ILE A 146 10.10 4.44 -17.73
N LEU A 147 9.75 4.02 -16.52
CA LEU A 147 8.37 3.77 -16.11
C LEU A 147 7.65 5.08 -15.76
N ILE A 148 8.33 5.98 -15.05
CA ILE A 148 7.80 7.30 -14.68
C ILE A 148 8.87 8.35 -15.00
N PRO A 149 8.70 9.15 -16.06
CA PRO A 149 9.73 10.12 -16.50
C PRO A 149 9.76 11.39 -15.63
N ASP A 150 8.63 11.78 -15.05
CA ASP A 150 8.51 12.93 -14.16
C ASP A 150 7.72 12.53 -12.91
N LEU A 151 8.46 12.16 -11.87
CA LEU A 151 7.86 11.70 -10.62
C LEU A 151 7.12 12.83 -9.89
N ALA A 152 7.61 14.08 -9.97
CA ALA A 152 6.97 15.22 -9.34
C ALA A 152 5.58 15.48 -9.95
N ALA A 153 5.46 15.42 -11.27
CA ALA A 153 4.18 15.52 -11.96
C ALA A 153 3.25 14.34 -11.62
N ALA A 154 3.79 13.12 -11.56
CA ALA A 154 3.01 11.93 -11.19
C ALA A 154 2.44 12.03 -9.75
N VAL A 155 3.27 12.44 -8.79
CA VAL A 155 2.85 12.70 -7.41
C VAL A 155 1.79 13.79 -7.37
N TYR A 156 2.03 14.92 -8.03
CA TYR A 156 1.07 16.03 -8.07
C TYR A 156 -0.31 15.61 -8.59
N LYS A 157 -0.34 14.82 -9.68
CA LYS A 157 -1.58 14.31 -10.26
C LYS A 157 -2.34 13.34 -9.35
N SER A 158 -1.68 12.75 -8.35
CA SER A 158 -2.29 11.83 -7.40
C SER A 158 -2.94 12.53 -6.19
N LEU A 159 -2.71 13.83 -6.01
CA LEU A 159 -3.26 14.58 -4.88
C LEU A 159 -4.73 14.94 -5.16
N PRO A 160 -5.62 14.83 -4.16
CA PRO A 160 -7.04 15.06 -4.36
C PRO A 160 -7.36 16.54 -4.66
N ILE A 161 -8.25 16.75 -5.62
CA ILE A 161 -8.63 18.10 -6.08
C ILE A 161 -9.73 18.64 -5.13
N GLY A 162 -9.36 19.47 -4.16
CA GLY A 162 -10.32 20.24 -3.33
C GLY A 162 -10.42 19.85 -1.85
N GLY A 163 -9.49 19.04 -1.33
CA GLY A 163 -9.49 18.58 0.06
C GLY A 163 -8.92 19.53 1.12
N ASN A 164 -8.59 20.79 0.79
CA ASN A 164 -8.16 21.78 1.78
C ASN A 164 -8.69 23.19 1.42
N PRO A 165 -9.55 23.83 2.24
CA PRO A 165 -10.00 25.21 2.02
C PRO A 165 -8.93 26.28 2.27
N ALA A 166 -7.65 25.90 2.41
CA ALA A 166 -6.55 26.79 2.78
C ALA A 166 -5.43 26.87 1.72
N TYR A 167 -5.72 26.69 0.42
CA TYR A 167 -4.69 26.91 -0.59
C TYR A 167 -5.23 27.46 -1.92
N TYR A 168 -4.88 28.71 -2.18
CA TYR A 168 -5.13 29.45 -3.41
C TYR A 168 -3.98 29.16 -4.38
N ASP A 169 -4.26 28.56 -5.53
CA ASP A 169 -3.33 28.55 -6.67
C ASP A 169 -3.46 29.90 -7.40
N PRO A 170 -2.40 30.73 -7.51
CA PRO A 170 -2.45 31.97 -8.28
C PRO A 170 -2.58 31.75 -9.80
N LYS A 171 -2.58 30.49 -10.29
CA LYS A 171 -2.93 30.17 -11.67
C LYS A 171 -4.16 29.28 -11.70
N PRO A 172 -5.30 29.72 -12.25
CA PRO A 172 -6.41 28.82 -12.48
C PRO A 172 -5.96 27.76 -13.49
N ALA A 173 -5.78 26.53 -13.02
CA ALA A 173 -5.83 25.38 -13.90
C ALA A 173 -7.16 25.46 -14.68
N PRO A 174 -7.17 25.17 -15.99
CA PRO A 174 -8.42 25.13 -16.74
C PRO A 174 -9.39 24.20 -15.99
N PRO A 175 -10.67 24.57 -15.88
CA PRO A 175 -11.64 23.77 -15.15
C PRO A 175 -11.67 22.40 -15.81
N VAL A 176 -11.10 21.40 -15.13
CA VAL A 176 -11.37 20.01 -15.47
C VAL A 176 -12.85 19.85 -15.20
N LEU A 177 -13.63 19.84 -16.28
CA LEU A 177 -15.06 19.56 -16.23
C LEU A 177 -15.23 18.30 -15.41
N LYS A 178 -15.85 18.43 -14.23
CA LYS A 178 -16.31 17.29 -13.46
C LYS A 178 -17.16 16.47 -14.42
N VAL A 179 -16.72 15.26 -14.74
CA VAL A 179 -17.62 14.25 -15.30
C VAL A 179 -18.76 14.21 -14.30
N ALA A 180 -19.95 14.63 -14.73
CA ALA A 180 -21.12 14.70 -13.86
C ALA A 180 -21.23 13.34 -13.16
N SER A 181 -21.19 13.35 -11.83
CA SER A 181 -21.37 12.15 -11.02
C SER A 181 -22.67 11.49 -11.47
N SER A 182 -22.60 10.24 -11.94
CA SER A 182 -23.82 9.54 -12.33
C SER A 182 -24.70 9.39 -11.08
N PRO A 183 -26.04 9.49 -11.20
CA PRO A 183 -26.92 9.23 -10.07
C PRO A 183 -26.66 7.81 -9.53
N GLY A 184 -25.97 7.69 -8.40
CA GLY A 184 -25.53 6.40 -7.83
C GLY A 184 -24.05 6.32 -7.46
N ASP A 185 -23.20 7.22 -7.95
CA ASP A 185 -21.77 7.21 -7.62
C ASP A 185 -21.51 7.76 -6.22
N ASN A 186 -20.96 6.92 -5.34
CA ASN A 186 -20.60 7.34 -3.98
C ASN A 186 -19.36 8.24 -4.03
N LEU A 187 -19.55 9.51 -3.67
CA LEU A 187 -18.52 10.57 -3.67
C LEU A 187 -17.26 10.19 -2.91
N PHE A 188 -17.36 9.35 -1.87
CA PHE A 188 -16.22 8.89 -1.09
C PHE A 188 -15.21 8.10 -1.94
N PHE A 189 -15.66 7.40 -2.98
CA PHE A 189 -14.81 6.57 -3.84
C PHE A 189 -14.34 7.26 -5.12
N GLN A 190 -14.62 8.55 -5.29
CA GLN A 190 -14.17 9.32 -6.46
C GLN A 190 -12.72 9.81 -6.34
N ASP A 191 -12.15 9.80 -5.13
CA ASP A 191 -10.80 10.27 -4.86
C ASP A 191 -10.21 9.58 -3.62
N TYR A 192 -8.91 9.75 -3.38
CA TYR A 192 -8.27 9.34 -2.13
C TYR A 192 -8.74 10.20 -0.96
N GLN A 193 -8.90 9.57 0.20
CA GLN A 193 -9.50 10.20 1.37
C GLN A 193 -8.50 10.33 2.52
N SER A 194 -8.44 11.50 3.14
CA SER A 194 -7.59 11.77 4.30
C SER A 194 -8.07 11.01 5.54
N LEU A 195 -7.19 10.79 6.52
CA LEU A 195 -7.54 10.02 7.73
C LEU A 195 -8.80 10.56 8.43
N PRO A 196 -8.99 11.89 8.62
CA PRO A 196 -10.21 12.40 9.24
C PRO A 196 -11.48 12.12 8.42
N VAL A 197 -11.38 12.10 7.09
CA VAL A 197 -12.51 11.77 6.21
C VAL A 197 -12.85 10.29 6.31
N VAL A 198 -11.86 9.41 6.26
CA VAL A 198 -12.05 7.96 6.45
C VAL A 198 -12.71 7.66 7.80
N MET A 199 -12.22 8.26 8.88
CA MET A 199 -12.81 8.06 10.22
C MET A 199 -14.26 8.54 10.31
N ARG A 200 -14.58 9.72 9.76
CA ARG A 200 -15.96 10.23 9.73
C ARG A 200 -16.87 9.36 8.88
N TRP A 201 -16.37 8.89 7.74
CA TRP A 201 -17.10 7.98 6.87
C TRP A 201 -17.42 6.66 7.58
N MET A 202 -16.47 6.03 8.26
CA MET A 202 -16.73 4.78 8.99
C MET A 202 -17.79 4.96 10.10
N ARG A 203 -17.78 6.09 10.82
CA ARG A 203 -18.83 6.42 11.81
C ARG A 203 -20.19 6.65 11.16
N LEU A 204 -20.24 7.30 10.00
CA LEU A 204 -21.46 7.45 9.22
C LEU A 204 -22.02 6.08 8.80
N ILE A 205 -21.16 5.18 8.33
CA ILE A 205 -21.57 3.83 7.93
C ILE A 205 -22.12 3.03 9.12
N GLU A 206 -21.52 3.11 10.30
CA GLU A 206 -22.09 2.52 11.52
C GLU A 206 -23.49 3.10 11.82
N ALA A 207 -23.64 4.43 11.76
CA ALA A 207 -24.93 5.07 12.04
C ALA A 207 -26.03 4.70 11.03
N MET A 208 -25.67 4.43 9.77
CA MET A 208 -26.62 3.99 8.73
C MET A 208 -27.01 2.52 8.84
N PHE A 209 -26.12 1.66 9.35
CA PHE A 209 -26.31 0.20 9.41
C PHE A 209 -26.02 -0.38 10.82
N PRO A 210 -26.64 0.16 11.88
CA PRO A 210 -26.22 -0.13 13.27
C PRO A 210 -26.53 -1.55 13.75
N SER A 211 -27.37 -2.31 13.03
CA SER A 211 -27.74 -3.67 13.40
C SER A 211 -26.65 -4.71 13.14
N TYR A 212 -25.70 -4.41 12.25
CA TYR A 212 -24.62 -5.34 11.86
C TYR A 212 -23.29 -4.67 11.55
N VAL A 213 -23.15 -3.37 11.76
CA VAL A 213 -21.88 -2.64 11.63
C VAL A 213 -21.53 -1.99 12.95
N LYS A 214 -20.25 -2.10 13.33
CA LYS A 214 -19.68 -1.43 14.50
C LYS A 214 -18.36 -0.77 14.17
N TYR A 215 -18.23 0.51 14.49
CA TYR A 215 -16.95 1.21 14.48
C TYR A 215 -16.14 0.79 15.70
N ILE A 216 -14.93 0.30 15.47
CA ILE A 216 -14.03 -0.13 16.53
C ILE A 216 -12.66 0.54 16.38
N ASN A 217 -11.97 0.66 17.51
CA ASN A 217 -10.57 1.03 17.55
C ASN A 217 -9.76 -0.18 17.98
N ILE A 218 -8.78 -0.61 17.17
CA ILE A 218 -7.98 -1.80 17.48
C ILE A 218 -6.71 -1.48 18.28
N GLY A 219 -6.39 -0.19 18.46
CA GLY A 219 -5.22 0.22 19.23
C GLY A 219 -4.83 1.67 19.01
N LYS A 220 -3.64 2.01 19.48
CA LYS A 220 -3.04 3.32 19.29
C LYS A 220 -1.73 3.18 18.52
N SER A 221 -1.50 4.10 17.60
CA SER A 221 -0.21 4.24 16.91
C SER A 221 0.85 4.86 17.83
N TYR A 222 2.10 4.90 17.37
CA TYR A 222 3.20 5.49 18.12
C TYR A 222 2.98 6.97 18.45
N GLU A 223 2.44 7.75 17.50
CA GLU A 223 2.14 9.18 17.72
C GLU A 223 0.78 9.41 18.41
N GLY A 224 0.11 8.34 18.86
CA GLY A 224 -1.12 8.35 19.66
C GLY A 224 -2.43 8.42 18.89
N ARG A 225 -2.42 8.14 17.57
CA ARG A 225 -3.64 8.12 16.74
C ARG A 225 -4.39 6.81 16.93
N ASP A 226 -5.71 6.87 16.82
CA ASP A 226 -6.54 5.66 16.75
C ASP A 226 -6.24 4.85 15.49
N ILE A 227 -6.39 3.54 15.58
CA ILE A 227 -6.30 2.62 14.46
C ILE A 227 -7.75 2.14 14.16
N PRO A 228 -8.48 2.85 13.28
CA PRO A 228 -9.91 2.63 13.09
C PRO A 228 -10.20 1.40 12.23
N ALA A 229 -11.20 0.60 12.62
CA ALA A 229 -11.71 -0.52 11.82
C ALA A 229 -13.25 -0.58 11.88
N LEU A 230 -13.88 -1.22 10.88
CA LEU A 230 -15.30 -1.59 10.91
C LEU A 230 -15.41 -3.09 11.15
N ARG A 231 -16.13 -3.49 12.20
CA ARG A 231 -16.58 -4.87 12.37
C ARG A 231 -17.98 -5.00 11.76
N VAL A 232 -18.15 -5.95 10.85
CA VAL A 232 -19.38 -6.19 10.10
C VAL A 232 -19.79 -7.66 10.28
N GLY A 233 -20.99 -7.91 10.79
CA GLY A 233 -21.50 -9.24 11.04
C GLY A 233 -22.72 -9.23 11.96
N ILE A 234 -23.53 -10.30 11.90
CA ILE A 234 -24.77 -10.38 12.70
C ILE A 234 -24.45 -10.73 14.16
N PRO A 235 -24.76 -9.87 15.14
CA PRO A 235 -24.52 -10.19 16.54
C PRO A 235 -25.28 -11.47 16.92
N ASN A 236 -24.59 -12.44 17.53
CA ASN A 236 -25.26 -13.57 18.15
C ASN A 236 -25.61 -13.18 19.60
N THR A 237 -26.90 -12.97 19.86
CA THR A 237 -27.42 -12.48 21.15
C THR A 237 -27.76 -13.59 22.13
N ALA A 238 -27.56 -14.86 21.77
CA ALA A 238 -27.76 -15.97 22.70
C ALA A 238 -26.74 -15.91 23.86
N PRO A 239 -27.17 -16.11 25.13
CA PRO A 239 -26.29 -16.00 26.30
C PRO A 239 -25.01 -16.85 26.23
N ASP A 240 -25.13 -18.05 25.65
CA ASP A 240 -24.04 -19.03 25.53
C ASP A 240 -23.50 -19.14 24.09
N ALA A 241 -23.71 -18.10 23.28
CA ALA A 241 -23.21 -18.06 21.92
C ALA A 241 -21.69 -18.20 21.89
N PRO A 242 -21.13 -19.17 21.13
CA PRO A 242 -19.69 -19.24 20.95
C PRO A 242 -19.20 -17.98 20.22
N ARG A 243 -17.93 -17.60 20.49
CA ARG A 243 -17.30 -16.49 19.78
C ARG A 243 -17.32 -16.78 18.27
N ARG A 244 -17.90 -15.85 17.52
CA ARG A 244 -17.94 -15.90 16.05
C ARG A 244 -16.53 -15.90 15.47
N LYS A 245 -16.34 -16.65 14.39
CA LYS A 245 -15.08 -16.66 13.65
C LYS A 245 -14.89 -15.31 12.96
N THR A 246 -13.66 -14.79 12.97
CA THR A 246 -13.35 -13.46 12.43
C THR A 246 -12.42 -13.57 11.24
N ILE A 247 -12.76 -12.89 10.15
CA ILE A 247 -11.89 -12.66 9.00
C ILE A 247 -11.49 -11.19 9.01
N MET A 248 -10.19 -10.91 8.95
CA MET A 248 -9.67 -9.55 8.93
C MET A 248 -9.17 -9.21 7.53
N ILE A 249 -9.63 -8.07 7.02
CA ILE A 249 -9.21 -7.52 5.74
C ILE A 249 -8.55 -6.18 6.05
N MET A 250 -7.24 -6.10 5.85
CA MET A 250 -6.46 -4.92 6.20
C MET A 250 -5.74 -4.31 5.00
N GLY A 251 -5.53 -3.00 5.09
CA GLY A 251 -4.80 -2.21 4.12
C GLY A 251 -4.03 -1.07 4.79
N GLY A 252 -3.24 -0.37 3.98
CA GLY A 252 -2.46 0.79 4.46
C GLY A 252 -1.45 0.43 5.56
N SER A 253 -0.84 -0.76 5.51
CA SER A 253 0.34 -1.10 6.32
C SER A 253 1.54 -0.27 5.86
N HIS A 254 1.75 -0.18 4.55
CA HIS A 254 2.63 0.80 3.93
C HIS A 254 1.87 2.08 3.64
N ALA A 255 2.36 3.18 4.17
CA ALA A 255 1.64 4.45 4.14
C ALA A 255 1.41 5.01 2.72
N ARG A 256 2.38 4.87 1.81
CA ARG A 256 2.29 5.37 0.43
C ARG A 256 1.28 4.64 -0.46
N GLU A 257 0.81 3.47 -0.06
CA GLU A 257 -0.04 2.59 -0.87
C GLU A 257 -1.53 2.96 -0.72
N TRP A 258 -1.89 4.22 -1.01
CA TRP A 258 -3.24 4.77 -0.79
C TRP A 258 -4.38 3.94 -1.44
N ILE A 259 -4.11 3.27 -2.56
CA ILE A 259 -5.10 2.40 -3.20
C ILE A 259 -5.55 1.26 -2.28
N SER A 260 -4.65 0.71 -1.46
CA SER A 260 -4.99 -0.33 -0.48
C SER A 260 -6.04 0.18 0.53
N THR A 261 -5.86 1.39 1.04
CA THR A 261 -6.82 2.05 1.94
C THR A 261 -8.17 2.26 1.27
N SER A 262 -8.19 2.76 0.03
CA SER A 262 -9.44 2.94 -0.73
C SER A 262 -10.14 1.61 -1.01
N THR A 263 -9.40 0.57 -1.40
CA THR A 263 -9.94 -0.76 -1.68
C THR A 263 -10.58 -1.39 -0.45
N VAL A 264 -9.95 -1.31 0.73
CA VAL A 264 -10.54 -1.88 1.96
C VAL A 264 -11.82 -1.15 2.35
N ASN A 265 -11.89 0.17 2.22
CA ASN A 265 -13.13 0.91 2.43
C ASN A 265 -14.21 0.53 1.39
N TYR A 266 -13.82 0.33 0.12
CA TYR A 266 -14.75 -0.07 -0.93
C TYR A 266 -15.33 -1.46 -0.65
N LEU A 267 -14.49 -2.42 -0.26
CA LEU A 267 -14.95 -3.75 0.18
C LEU A 267 -15.91 -3.64 1.36
N ALA A 268 -15.58 -2.84 2.39
CA ALA A 268 -16.49 -2.63 3.52
C ALA A 268 -17.87 -2.12 3.04
N TRP A 269 -17.89 -1.10 2.18
CA TRP A 269 -19.13 -0.58 1.58
C TRP A 269 -19.90 -1.63 0.78
N SER A 270 -19.22 -2.39 -0.08
CA SER A 270 -19.85 -3.43 -0.90
C SER A 270 -20.47 -4.54 -0.06
N PHE A 271 -19.78 -5.01 0.99
CA PHE A 271 -20.30 -6.04 1.89
C PHE A 271 -21.51 -5.53 2.68
N ILE A 272 -21.42 -4.31 3.22
CA ILE A 272 -22.48 -3.71 4.03
C ILE A 272 -23.73 -3.47 3.18
N THR A 273 -23.60 -2.86 2.01
CA THR A 273 -24.77 -2.49 1.18
C THR A 273 -25.40 -3.64 0.41
N SER A 274 -24.68 -4.77 0.28
CA SER A 274 -25.17 -5.99 -0.36
C SER A 274 -25.77 -6.99 0.61
N TYR A 275 -25.62 -6.80 1.92
CA TYR A 275 -26.25 -7.65 2.92
C TYR A 275 -27.78 -7.67 2.75
N GLY A 276 -28.37 -8.86 2.73
CA GLY A 276 -29.80 -9.08 2.46
C GLY A 276 -30.21 -9.00 0.98
N LYS A 277 -29.29 -8.64 0.07
CA LYS A 277 -29.53 -8.56 -1.39
C LYS A 277 -28.75 -9.62 -2.15
N GLU A 278 -27.49 -9.84 -1.77
CA GLU A 278 -26.61 -10.83 -2.39
C GLU A 278 -26.45 -12.04 -1.46
N ARG A 279 -26.72 -13.24 -1.98
CA ARG A 279 -26.84 -14.47 -1.19
C ARG A 279 -25.52 -14.91 -0.58
N MET A 280 -24.41 -14.77 -1.30
CA MET A 280 -23.09 -15.17 -0.83
C MET A 280 -22.62 -14.26 0.31
N ILE A 281 -22.73 -12.94 0.15
CA ILE A 281 -22.38 -11.94 1.16
C ILE A 281 -23.25 -12.11 2.41
N THR A 282 -24.56 -12.33 2.23
CA THR A 282 -25.49 -12.55 3.36
C THR A 282 -25.05 -13.75 4.18
N LYS A 283 -24.81 -14.91 3.54
CA LYS A 283 -24.29 -16.10 4.23
C LYS A 283 -22.97 -15.84 4.96
N LEU A 284 -22.05 -15.10 4.33
CA LEU A 284 -20.75 -14.81 4.95
C LEU A 284 -20.90 -13.96 6.22
N LEU A 285 -21.76 -12.94 6.19
CA LEU A 285 -22.02 -12.06 7.35
C LEU A 285 -22.91 -12.72 8.42
N ASP A 286 -23.68 -13.73 8.06
CA ASP A 286 -24.42 -14.57 9.02
C ASP A 286 -23.48 -15.48 9.82
N GLU A 287 -22.44 -16.01 9.19
CA GLU A 287 -21.50 -16.98 9.78
C GLU A 287 -20.25 -16.35 10.42
N PHE A 288 -19.70 -15.29 9.82
CA PHE A 288 -18.43 -14.67 10.22
C PHE A 288 -18.60 -13.22 10.68
N ASP A 289 -17.66 -12.75 11.48
CA ASP A 289 -17.39 -11.33 11.62
C ASP A 289 -16.30 -10.93 10.62
N LEU A 290 -16.57 -9.94 9.77
CA LEU A 290 -15.55 -9.31 8.94
C LEU A 290 -15.04 -8.05 9.61
N VAL A 291 -13.73 -7.92 9.77
CA VAL A 291 -13.08 -6.71 10.29
C VAL A 291 -12.32 -6.02 9.17
N PHE A 292 -12.81 -4.87 8.73
CA PHE A 292 -12.17 -4.03 7.71
C PHE A 292 -11.30 -2.97 8.38
N LEU A 293 -9.98 -3.10 8.24
CA LEU A 293 -8.97 -2.16 8.74
C LEU A 293 -8.32 -1.42 7.56
N PRO A 294 -8.84 -0.25 7.15
CA PRO A 294 -8.34 0.43 5.96
C PRO A 294 -6.97 1.12 6.15
N ILE A 295 -6.60 1.46 7.39
CA ILE A 295 -5.37 2.21 7.69
C ILE A 295 -4.68 1.57 8.90
N ALA A 296 -3.86 0.56 8.65
CA ALA A 296 -3.06 -0.09 9.70
C ALA A 296 -1.92 0.80 10.24
N ASN A 297 -1.39 1.71 9.42
CA ASN A 297 -0.31 2.63 9.77
C ASN A 297 -0.78 4.11 9.70
N PRO A 298 -1.58 4.59 10.67
CA PRO A 298 -2.16 5.94 10.59
C PRO A 298 -1.13 7.06 10.70
N ASP A 299 0.02 6.83 11.36
CA ASP A 299 1.07 7.84 11.48
C ASP A 299 1.82 8.03 10.16
N GLY A 300 2.21 6.92 9.53
CA GLY A 300 2.81 6.97 8.21
C GLY A 300 1.82 7.53 7.19
N PHE A 301 0.56 7.10 7.23
CA PHE A 301 -0.48 7.58 6.32
C PHE A 301 -0.61 9.11 6.42
N GLU A 302 -0.80 9.68 7.60
CA GLU A 302 -0.83 11.14 7.77
C GLU A 302 0.45 11.84 7.26
N TYR A 303 1.62 11.23 7.48
CA TYR A 303 2.87 11.77 6.95
C TYR A 303 2.90 11.81 5.42
N THR A 304 2.19 10.90 4.72
CA THR A 304 2.08 10.95 3.24
C THR A 304 1.16 12.04 2.72
N TRP A 305 0.19 12.46 3.51
CA TRP A 305 -0.71 13.56 3.16
C TRP A 305 -0.06 14.91 3.37
N HIS A 306 0.80 15.02 4.38
CA HIS A 306 1.31 16.30 4.84
C HIS A 306 2.82 16.45 4.72
N ILE A 307 3.64 15.47 4.35
CA ILE A 307 5.10 15.70 4.37
C ILE A 307 5.77 15.03 3.19
N ASP A 308 5.60 13.72 3.04
CA ASP A 308 6.29 12.92 2.03
C ASP A 308 5.32 11.87 1.49
N ARG A 309 4.75 12.14 0.32
CA ARG A 309 3.80 11.26 -0.37
C ARG A 309 4.33 9.84 -0.53
N LEU A 310 5.65 9.66 -0.64
CA LEU A 310 6.28 8.37 -0.90
C LEU A 310 6.80 7.68 0.38
N TRP A 311 6.44 8.19 1.57
CA TRP A 311 6.77 7.56 2.84
C TRP A 311 6.09 6.20 3.00
N ARG A 312 6.85 5.18 3.41
CA ARG A 312 6.37 3.79 3.56
C ARG A 312 6.17 3.34 5.01
N LYS A 313 7.13 3.68 5.88
CA LYS A 313 7.33 3.09 7.22
C LYS A 313 6.35 3.64 8.28
N THR A 314 6.42 3.12 9.51
CA THR A 314 5.82 3.78 10.69
C THR A 314 6.55 5.09 11.03
N ARG A 315 6.24 5.75 12.16
CA ARG A 315 6.86 7.03 12.57
C ARG A 315 7.59 6.99 13.92
N GLN A 316 7.75 5.80 14.50
CA GLN A 316 8.48 5.65 15.76
C GLN A 316 9.96 6.04 15.63
N GLN A 317 10.51 6.55 16.74
CA GLN A 317 11.95 6.77 16.85
C GLN A 317 12.68 5.42 16.83
N THR A 318 13.83 5.38 16.18
CA THR A 318 14.76 4.24 16.25
C THR A 318 16.02 4.66 16.98
N ASN A 319 16.96 3.73 17.16
CA ASN A 319 18.27 4.02 17.76
C ASN A 319 19.08 5.07 16.98
N LEU A 320 18.71 5.33 15.71
CA LEU A 320 19.30 6.37 14.87
C LEU A 320 18.32 7.54 14.77
N GLN A 321 18.72 8.72 15.26
CA GLN A 321 17.83 9.87 15.38
C GLN A 321 17.19 10.32 14.05
N PHE A 322 17.91 10.15 12.94
CA PHE A 322 17.47 10.53 11.60
C PHE A 322 16.66 9.43 10.90
N CYS A 323 16.79 8.17 11.31
CA CYS A 323 16.03 7.07 10.73
C CYS A 323 14.79 6.78 11.54
N ARG A 324 13.66 7.35 11.13
CA ARG A 324 12.35 7.07 11.75
C ARG A 324 11.63 5.92 11.06
N GLY A 325 10.83 5.21 11.84
CA GLY A 325 9.90 4.21 11.36
C GLY A 325 10.52 2.85 11.10
N LEU A 326 9.70 1.83 11.32
CA LEU A 326 9.95 0.45 10.93
C LEU A 326 9.08 0.09 9.73
N ASP A 327 9.56 -0.85 8.91
CA ASP A 327 8.72 -1.49 7.90
C ASP A 327 7.82 -2.54 8.59
N LEU A 328 6.50 -2.32 8.58
CA LEU A 328 5.55 -3.19 9.29
C LEU A 328 5.57 -4.62 8.75
N ASP A 329 5.79 -4.80 7.44
CA ASP A 329 5.81 -6.11 6.79
C ASP A 329 7.07 -6.93 7.12
N ARG A 330 8.00 -6.32 7.87
CA ARG A 330 9.22 -6.94 8.39
C ARG A 330 9.27 -7.00 9.91
N ALA A 331 8.16 -6.66 10.58
CA ALA A 331 8.08 -6.55 12.03
C ALA A 331 7.20 -7.62 12.70
N TYR A 332 6.58 -8.53 11.93
CA TYR A 332 5.87 -9.68 12.46
C TYR A 332 6.87 -10.73 12.98
N GLY A 333 6.54 -11.37 14.11
CA GLY A 333 7.41 -12.30 14.85
C GLY A 333 6.95 -13.75 14.79
#